data_AF-A0A926VZB7-F1
#
_entry.id   AF-A0A926VZB7-F1
#
_cell.length_a   1.000
_cell.length_b   1.000
_cell.length_c   1.000
_cell.angle_alpha   90.00
_cell.angle_beta   90.00
_cell.angle_gamma   90.00
#
_symmetry.space_group_name_H-M   'P 1'
#
loop_
_entity.id
_entity.type
_entity.pdbx_description
1 polymer ?
#
loop_
_entity_poly.entity_id
_entity_poly.type
_entity_poly.pdbx_seq_one_letter_code
_entity_poly.pdbx_strand_id
1 'polypeptide(L)'
;MQSTENYYRQTYQSVAGKVSDRRWKSLRSELERSGMIITVSSLQMYARFKTQFPRTAITKKALNVYNKFQQDYSNYPEISGEKLLEVLRTIKPNVSDRMLINSWYKANLAFSKQANYSYSDACKVVFFTAITRNK
;
A
#
# COMPACT_ATOMS: atom_id res chain seq x y z
N MET A 1 15.45 3.13 30.60
CA MET A 1 15.26 3.60 29.20
C MET A 1 14.78 2.43 28.37
N GLN A 2 13.67 2.58 27.65
CA GLN A 2 13.18 1.55 26.75
C GLN A 2 14.04 1.54 25.48
N SER A 3 14.51 0.38 25.02
CA SER A 3 15.22 0.34 23.73
C SER A 3 14.28 0.77 22.60
N THR A 4 14.78 1.55 21.64
CA THR A 4 14.02 2.01 20.47
C THR A 4 13.33 0.84 19.75
N GLU A 5 13.98 -0.32 19.74
CA GLU A 5 13.43 -1.56 19.18
C GLU A 5 12.21 -2.07 19.96
N ASN A 6 12.26 -2.08 21.30
CA ASN A 6 11.12 -2.47 22.12
C ASN A 6 9.95 -1.50 21.94
N TYR A 7 10.24 -0.21 21.81
CA TYR A 7 9.23 0.82 21.55
C TYR A 7 8.52 0.62 20.19
N TYR A 8 9.26 0.35 19.11
CA TYR A 8 8.66 0.06 17.79
C TYR A 8 7.81 -1.20 17.80
N ARG A 9 8.28 -2.25 18.48
CA ARG A 9 7.53 -3.49 18.63
C ARG A 9 6.22 -3.27 19.37
N GLN A 10 6.25 -2.55 20.48
CA GLN A 10 5.04 -2.23 21.25
C GLN A 10 4.06 -1.38 20.45
N THR A 11 4.55 -0.42 19.67
CA THR A 11 3.73 0.41 18.77
C THR A 11 3.03 -0.43 17.71
N TYR A 12 3.72 -1.43 17.14
CA TYR A 12 3.10 -2.36 16.20
C TYR A 12 2.07 -3.26 16.90
N GLN A 13 2.43 -3.81 18.06
CA GLN A 13 1.61 -4.76 18.81
C GLN A 13 0.34 -4.13 19.40
N SER A 14 0.31 -2.83 19.68
CA SER A 14 -0.90 -2.14 20.14
C SER A 14 -2.01 -2.13 19.08
N VAL A 15 -1.67 -2.36 17.81
CA VAL A 15 -2.62 -2.41 16.69
C VAL A 15 -2.83 -3.83 16.17
N ALA A 16 -1.74 -4.60 15.99
CA ALA A 16 -1.81 -5.94 15.38
C ALA A 16 -1.90 -7.09 16.40
N GLY A 17 -1.86 -6.78 17.70
CA GLY A 17 -1.76 -7.78 18.76
C GLY A 17 -0.35 -8.34 18.94
N LYS A 18 -0.19 -9.27 19.89
CA LYS A 18 1.11 -9.86 20.22
C LYS A 18 1.69 -10.62 19.02
N VAL A 19 2.98 -10.43 18.79
CA VAL A 19 3.77 -11.16 17.77
C VAL A 19 5.01 -11.78 18.39
N SER A 20 5.40 -12.95 17.91
CA SER A 20 6.66 -13.60 18.32
C SER A 20 7.88 -12.81 17.85
N ASP A 21 9.02 -13.00 18.52
CA ASP A 21 10.28 -12.32 18.20
C ASP A 21 10.71 -12.57 16.75
N ARG A 22 10.60 -13.83 16.30
CA ARG A 22 10.91 -14.22 14.92
C ARG A 22 10.04 -13.48 13.91
N ARG A 23 8.74 -13.36 14.19
CA ARG A 23 7.80 -12.64 13.31
C ARG A 23 8.10 -11.15 13.31
N TRP A 24 8.39 -10.57 14.48
CA TRP A 24 8.77 -9.17 14.60
C TRP A 24 10.03 -8.84 13.79
N LYS A 25 11.10 -9.63 13.91
CA LYS A 25 12.33 -9.46 13.13
C LYS A 25 12.03 -9.46 11.62
N SER A 26 11.23 -10.41 11.15
CA SER A 26 10.83 -10.47 9.72
C SER A 26 10.03 -9.25 9.27
N LEU A 27 9.08 -8.75 10.08
CA LEU A 27 8.25 -7.59 9.76
C LEU A 27 9.08 -6.30 9.73
N ARG A 28 9.97 -6.14 10.71
CA ARG A 28 10.90 -5.02 10.78
C ARG A 28 11.82 -4.98 9.57
N SER A 29 12.45 -6.11 9.22
CA SER A 29 13.31 -6.19 8.03
C SER A 29 12.53 -5.98 6.72
N GLU A 30 11.22 -6.28 6.67
CA GLU A 30 10.37 -5.91 5.53
C GLU A 30 10.15 -4.40 5.47
N LEU A 31 9.82 -3.77 6.60
CA LEU A 31 9.59 -2.33 6.70
C LEU A 31 10.85 -1.53 6.36
N GLU A 32 12.01 -1.91 6.89
CA GLU A 32 13.30 -1.28 6.59
C GLU A 32 13.66 -1.39 5.10
N ARG A 33 13.45 -2.58 4.49
CA ARG A 33 13.68 -2.79 3.05
C ARG A 33 12.68 -2.06 2.16
N SER A 34 11.52 -1.69 2.68
CA SER A 34 10.57 -0.87 1.93
C SER A 34 11.10 0.55 1.74
N GLY A 35 11.94 1.05 2.65
CA GLY A 35 12.42 2.42 2.63
C GLY A 35 11.43 3.43 3.24
N MET A 36 10.36 2.96 3.88
CA MET A 36 9.49 3.81 4.69
C MET A 36 10.24 4.36 5.90
N ILE A 37 10.05 5.65 6.18
CA ILE A 37 10.51 6.26 7.43
C ILE A 37 9.75 5.61 8.58
N ILE A 38 10.48 5.07 9.56
CA ILE A 38 9.90 4.41 10.73
C ILE A 38 9.50 5.49 11.74
N THR A 39 8.20 5.77 11.81
CA THR A 39 7.56 6.66 12.78
C THR A 39 6.43 5.90 13.46
N VAL A 40 5.87 6.45 14.54
CA VAL A 40 4.71 5.85 15.21
C VAL A 40 3.54 5.68 14.24
N SER A 41 3.24 6.71 13.45
CA SER A 41 2.16 6.68 12.46
C SER A 41 2.40 5.62 11.37
N SER A 42 3.61 5.55 10.81
CA SER A 42 3.91 4.57 9.77
C SER A 42 3.92 3.14 10.28
N LEU A 43 4.34 2.91 11.53
CA LEU A 43 4.23 1.61 12.21
C LEU A 43 2.78 1.19 12.44
N GLN A 44 1.93 2.09 12.91
CA GLN A 44 0.50 1.81 13.10
C GLN A 44 -0.21 1.53 11.77
N MET A 45 0.09 2.31 10.72
CA MET A 45 -0.41 2.07 9.37
C MET A 45 0.04 0.69 8.85
N TYR A 46 1.33 0.39 8.98
CA TYR A 46 1.90 -0.89 8.57
C TYR A 46 1.30 -2.07 9.37
N ALA A 47 1.03 -1.89 10.66
CA ALA A 47 0.33 -2.88 11.48
C ALA A 47 -1.07 -3.19 10.95
N ARG A 48 -1.90 -2.16 10.70
CA ARG A 48 -3.24 -2.34 10.09
C ARG A 48 -3.15 -3.05 8.74
N PHE A 49 -2.19 -2.64 7.91
CA PHE A 49 -1.96 -3.25 6.61
C PHE A 49 -1.64 -4.74 6.73
N LYS A 50 -0.74 -5.15 7.63
CA LYS A 50 -0.36 -6.57 7.80
C LYS A 50 -1.43 -7.41 8.47
N THR A 51 -2.34 -6.82 9.26
CA THR A 51 -3.53 -7.51 9.77
C THR A 51 -4.45 -7.91 8.62
N GLN A 52 -4.67 -7.02 7.64
CA GLN A 52 -5.52 -7.28 6.48
C GLN A 52 -4.81 -8.11 5.40
N PHE A 53 -3.51 -7.88 5.20
CA PHE A 53 -2.72 -8.47 4.11
C PHE A 53 -1.42 -9.12 4.65
N PRO A 54 -1.51 -10.22 5.42
CA PRO A 54 -0.39 -10.76 6.20
C PRO A 54 0.80 -11.25 5.36
N ARG A 55 0.54 -11.64 4.10
CA ARG A 55 1.53 -12.17 3.15
C ARG A 55 2.00 -11.12 2.13
N THR A 56 1.35 -9.96 2.05
CA THR A 56 1.72 -8.92 1.09
C THR A 56 2.86 -8.09 1.68
N ALA A 57 3.88 -7.84 0.87
CA ALA A 57 5.01 -7.02 1.26
C ALA A 57 4.92 -5.64 0.60
N ILE A 58 5.24 -4.59 1.36
CA ILE A 58 5.46 -3.26 0.80
C ILE A 58 6.92 -3.20 0.36
N THR A 59 7.16 -3.03 -0.93
CA THR A 59 8.52 -2.99 -1.49
C THR A 59 8.90 -1.55 -1.83
N LYS A 60 10.20 -1.26 -1.85
CA LYS A 60 10.73 0.04 -2.31
C LYS A 60 10.23 0.40 -3.71
N LYS A 61 10.18 -0.58 -4.62
CA LYS A 61 9.63 -0.37 -5.98
C LYS A 61 8.15 0.04 -5.94
N ALA A 62 7.33 -0.62 -5.12
CA ALA A 62 5.91 -0.30 -5.00
C ALA A 62 5.70 1.12 -4.43
N LEU A 63 6.50 1.52 -3.44
CA LEU A 63 6.45 2.88 -2.89
C LEU A 63 6.91 3.93 -3.90
N ASN A 64 7.96 3.65 -4.68
CA ASN A 64 8.39 4.57 -5.74
C ASN A 64 7.30 4.80 -6.79
N VAL A 65 6.59 3.73 -7.18
CA VAL A 65 5.43 3.84 -8.10
C VAL A 65 4.33 4.69 -7.48
N TYR A 66 4.00 4.43 -6.22
CA TYR A 66 2.97 5.19 -5.50
C TYR A 66 3.33 6.67 -5.37
N ASN A 67 4.57 6.97 -4.94
CA ASN A 67 5.06 8.34 -4.78
C ASN A 67 5.08 9.09 -6.12
N LYS A 68 5.50 8.43 -7.21
CA LYS A 68 5.47 9.02 -8.55
C LYS A 68 4.04 9.38 -8.96
N PHE A 69 3.08 8.48 -8.74
CA PHE A 69 1.68 8.78 -9.00
C PHE A 69 1.19 9.98 -8.19
N GLN A 70 1.52 10.06 -6.91
CA GLN A 70 1.14 11.20 -6.07
C GLN A 70 1.72 12.53 -6.58
N GLN A 71 2.96 12.51 -7.08
CA GLN A 71 3.59 13.69 -7.68
C GLN A 71 2.90 14.09 -8.98
N ASP A 72 2.75 13.14 -9.90
CA ASP A 72 2.20 13.35 -11.25
C ASP A 72 0.73 13.81 -11.22
N TYR A 73 -0.04 13.37 -10.20
CA TYR A 73 -1.49 13.62 -10.10
C TYR A 73 -1.89 14.49 -8.90
N SER A 74 -0.95 15.13 -8.21
CA SER A 74 -1.21 15.97 -7.02
C SER A 74 -2.23 17.10 -7.25
N ASN A 75 -2.30 17.63 -8.47
CA ASN A 75 -3.20 18.73 -8.85
C ASN A 75 -4.56 18.26 -9.37
N TYR A 76 -4.82 16.94 -9.43
CA TYR A 76 -6.06 16.38 -9.94
C TYR A 76 -7.01 16.11 -8.76
N PRO A 77 -8.10 16.87 -8.60
CA PRO A 77 -9.05 16.63 -7.50
C PRO A 77 -9.76 15.27 -7.67
N GLU A 78 -10.03 14.90 -8.92
CA GLU A 78 -10.67 13.66 -9.30
C GLU A 78 -10.01 13.06 -10.54
N ILE A 79 -10.11 11.74 -10.67
CA ILE A 79 -9.56 10.96 -11.79
C ILE A 79 -10.64 9.99 -12.26
N SER A 80 -10.95 10.00 -13.56
CA SER A 80 -11.91 9.06 -14.12
C SER A 80 -11.42 7.62 -14.04
N GLY A 81 -12.34 6.66 -13.95
CA GLY A 81 -12.00 5.24 -13.87
C GLY A 81 -11.25 4.73 -15.10
N GLU A 82 -11.59 5.23 -16.28
CA GLU A 82 -10.85 4.98 -17.51
C GLU A 82 -9.40 5.49 -17.41
N LYS A 83 -9.21 6.75 -16.98
CA LYS A 83 -7.87 7.32 -16.86
C LYS A 83 -7.04 6.59 -15.81
N LEU A 84 -7.66 6.25 -14.69
CA LEU A 84 -7.01 5.48 -13.63
C LEU A 84 -6.60 4.09 -14.14
N LEU A 85 -7.44 3.41 -14.93
CA LEU A 85 -7.09 2.13 -15.54
C LEU A 85 -5.90 2.22 -16.50
N GLU A 86 -5.81 3.28 -17.30
CA GLU A 86 -4.61 3.54 -18.13
C GLU A 86 -3.34 3.64 -17.28
N VAL A 87 -3.39 4.39 -16.17
CA VAL A 87 -2.28 4.48 -15.21
C VAL A 87 -1.91 3.09 -14.70
N LEU A 88 -2.87 2.27 -14.32
CA LEU A 88 -2.58 0.92 -13.82
C LEU A 88 -1.92 0.03 -14.88
N ARG A 89 -2.28 0.17 -16.16
CA ARG A 89 -1.62 -0.54 -17.27
C ARG A 89 -0.17 -0.12 -17.41
N THR A 90 0.18 1.15 -17.17
CA THR A 90 1.60 1.56 -17.16
C THR A 90 2.38 0.95 -15.97
N ILE A 91 1.73 0.78 -14.83
CA ILE A 91 2.33 0.17 -13.64
C ILE A 91 2.56 -1.33 -13.87
N LYS A 92 1.61 -2.00 -14.56
CA LYS A 92 1.62 -3.44 -14.83
C LYS A 92 1.15 -3.74 -16.26
N PRO A 93 2.03 -3.57 -17.26
CA PRO A 93 1.65 -3.72 -18.67
C PRO A 93 1.26 -5.14 -19.06
N ASN A 94 1.80 -6.14 -18.35
CA ASN A 94 1.58 -7.56 -18.66
C ASN A 94 0.40 -8.18 -17.88
N VAL A 95 -0.45 -7.36 -17.27
CA VAL A 95 -1.57 -7.83 -16.43
C VAL A 95 -2.88 -7.44 -17.08
N SER A 96 -3.79 -8.41 -17.20
CA SER A 96 -5.12 -8.16 -17.78
C SER A 96 -5.92 -7.11 -16.99
N ASP A 97 -6.77 -6.37 -17.68
CA ASP A 97 -7.66 -5.36 -17.06
C ASP A 97 -8.46 -5.95 -15.89
N ARG A 98 -8.97 -7.17 -16.03
CA ARG A 98 -9.71 -7.86 -14.96
C ARG A 98 -8.89 -7.97 -13.67
N MET A 99 -7.59 -8.26 -13.79
CA MET A 99 -6.70 -8.35 -12.63
C MET A 99 -6.33 -6.97 -12.08
N LEU A 100 -6.24 -5.93 -12.91
CA LEU A 100 -6.04 -4.56 -12.47
C LEU A 100 -7.26 -4.03 -11.71
N ILE A 101 -8.47 -4.35 -12.18
CA ILE A 101 -9.75 -3.99 -11.57
C ILE A 101 -9.87 -4.52 -10.12
N ASN A 102 -9.22 -5.64 -9.80
CA ASN A 102 -9.21 -6.16 -8.42
C ASN A 102 -8.62 -5.19 -7.39
N SER A 103 -7.81 -4.21 -7.81
CA SER A 103 -7.29 -3.18 -6.92
C SER A 103 -8.36 -2.23 -6.39
N TRP A 104 -9.45 -1.99 -7.14
CA TRP A 104 -10.60 -1.22 -6.66
C TRP A 104 -11.28 -1.94 -5.50
N TYR A 105 -11.56 -3.24 -5.65
CA TYR A 105 -12.19 -4.02 -4.59
C TYR A 105 -11.31 -4.11 -3.33
N LYS A 106 -9.98 -4.22 -3.48
CA LYS A 106 -9.06 -4.15 -2.33
C LYS A 106 -9.05 -2.78 -1.65
N ALA A 107 -9.35 -1.72 -2.40
CA ALA A 107 -9.54 -0.38 -1.87
C ALA A 107 -10.95 -0.14 -1.29
N ASN A 108 -11.82 -1.16 -1.26
CA ASN A 108 -13.25 -1.06 -0.92
C ASN A 108 -14.03 -0.11 -1.85
N LEU A 109 -13.72 -0.17 -3.15
CA LEU A 109 -14.36 0.62 -4.19
C LEU A 109 -14.94 -0.30 -5.28
N ALA A 110 -15.99 0.16 -5.94
CA ALA A 110 -16.51 -0.46 -7.16
C ALA A 110 -15.79 0.13 -8.38
N PHE A 111 -15.54 -0.70 -9.40
CA PHE A 111 -15.01 -0.21 -10.67
C PHE A 111 -16.14 0.22 -11.61
N SER A 112 -15.97 1.39 -12.19
CA SER A 112 -16.72 1.93 -13.32
C SER A 112 -15.78 2.82 -14.13
N LYS A 113 -15.81 2.69 -15.46
CA LYS A 113 -14.98 3.51 -16.37
C LYS A 113 -15.39 4.98 -16.33
N GLN A 114 -16.69 5.23 -16.24
CA GLN A 114 -17.30 6.56 -16.29
C GLN A 114 -17.33 7.27 -14.93
N ALA A 115 -17.12 6.54 -13.83
CA ALA A 115 -17.08 7.15 -12.50
C ALA A 115 -15.80 7.98 -12.31
N ASN A 116 -15.93 9.09 -11.60
CA ASN A 116 -14.80 9.86 -11.09
C ASN A 116 -14.48 9.42 -9.67
N TYR A 117 -13.19 9.18 -9.41
CA TYR A 117 -12.68 8.83 -8.09
C TYR A 117 -11.94 10.02 -7.51
N SER A 118 -12.17 10.31 -6.23
CA SER A 118 -11.38 11.29 -5.51
C SER A 118 -9.88 10.96 -5.60
N TYR A 119 -9.01 11.96 -5.50
CA TYR A 119 -7.56 11.75 -5.43
C TYR A 119 -7.17 10.72 -4.35
N SER A 120 -7.84 10.75 -3.19
CA SER A 120 -7.61 9.80 -2.10
C SER A 120 -7.95 8.36 -2.50
N ASP A 121 -9.06 8.16 -3.20
CA ASP A 121 -9.48 6.84 -3.66
C ASP A 121 -8.59 6.31 -4.78
N ALA A 122 -8.22 7.17 -5.74
CA ALA A 122 -7.26 6.82 -6.78
C ALA A 122 -5.91 6.40 -6.18
N CYS A 123 -5.43 7.12 -5.16
CA CYS A 123 -4.23 6.75 -4.41
C CYS A 123 -4.31 5.33 -3.81
N LYS A 124 -5.46 4.95 -3.23
CA LYS A 124 -5.65 3.60 -2.67
C LYS A 124 -5.56 2.54 -3.76
N VAL A 125 -6.23 2.76 -4.90
CA VAL A 125 -6.23 1.82 -6.04
C VAL A 125 -4.83 1.64 -6.60
N VAL A 126 -4.08 2.72 -6.79
CA VAL A 126 -2.69 2.68 -7.26
C VAL A 126 -1.80 1.94 -6.27
N PHE A 127 -1.93 2.25 -4.98
CA PHE A 127 -1.18 1.56 -3.93
C PHE A 127 -1.41 0.05 -3.98
N PHE A 128 -2.68 -0.40 -4.01
CA PHE A 128 -2.99 -1.83 -4.09
C PHE A 128 -2.51 -2.50 -5.37
N THR A 129 -2.50 -1.76 -6.49
CA THR A 129 -1.93 -2.25 -7.75
C THR A 129 -0.43 -2.46 -7.63
N ALA A 130 0.29 -1.51 -7.03
CA ALA A 130 1.74 -1.52 -6.90
C ALA A 130 2.25 -2.62 -5.95
N ILE A 131 1.55 -2.91 -4.85
CA ILE A 131 1.97 -3.92 -3.85
C ILE A 131 1.54 -5.35 -4.20
N THR A 132 0.54 -5.52 -5.06
CA THR A 132 0.07 -6.85 -5.44
C THR A 132 1.13 -7.50 -6.34
N ARG A 133 1.50 -8.77 -6.13
CA ARG A 133 2.40 -9.48 -7.06
C ARG A 133 1.65 -9.93 -8.31
N ASN A 134 2.33 -9.96 -9.45
CA ASN A 134 1.83 -10.69 -10.61
C ASN A 134 1.90 -12.18 -10.25
N LYS A 135 0.75 -12.87 -10.30
CA LYS A 135 0.72 -14.33 -10.22
C LYS A 135 0.99 -14.89 -11.60
#